data_AF-Q52ZF3-F1
#
_entry.id   AF-Q52ZF3-F1
#
_cell.length_a   1.000
_cell.length_b   1.000
_cell.length_c   1.000
_cell.angle_alpha   90.00
_cell.angle_beta   90.00
_cell.angle_gamma   90.00
#
_symmetry.space_group_name_H-M   'P 1'
#
loop_
_entity.id
_entity.type
_entity.pdbx_description
1 polymer ?
#
loop_
_entity_poly.entity_id
_entity_poly.type
_entity_poly.pdbx_seq_one_letter_code
_entity_poly.pdbx_strand_id
1 'polypeptide(L)'
;IPAYNDYIARSQAAEGLTLADGLKIRIADHLENGSCTEDGAGEKGNEDIGKYGLAVISGTYHESKTDAKDENGCVLTITYGSGTAEGKVSKLINGKTLILHQLVNGSYTQGGGTIDAKFVPNAVKAAQYLALKTESHS
;
A
#
# COMPACT_ATOMS: atom_id res chain seq x y z
N ILE A 1 6.35 0.65 27.70
CA ILE A 1 6.78 -0.77 27.52
C ILE A 1 7.01 -1.01 26.03
N PRO A 2 8.20 -1.48 25.61
CA PRO A 2 8.55 -1.60 24.19
C PRO A 2 7.51 -2.37 23.34
N ALA A 3 7.01 -3.50 23.84
CA ALA A 3 5.99 -4.30 23.13
C ALA A 3 4.65 -3.57 22.93
N TYR A 4 4.25 -2.73 23.90
CA TYR A 4 3.02 -1.95 23.80
C TYR A 4 3.13 -0.86 22.72
N ASN A 5 4.24 -0.14 22.67
CA ASN A 5 4.46 0.90 21.65
C ASN A 5 4.50 0.28 20.24
N ASP A 6 5.09 -0.91 20.12
CA ASP A 6 5.10 -1.66 18.87
C ASP A 6 3.69 -2.13 18.45
N TYR A 7 2.84 -2.52 19.42
CA TYR A 7 1.45 -2.84 19.14
C TYR A 7 0.68 -1.62 18.62
N ILE A 8 0.80 -0.47 19.28
CA ILE A 8 0.15 0.76 18.83
C ILE A 8 0.60 1.15 17.43
N ALA A 9 1.90 1.05 17.13
CA ALA A 9 2.44 1.32 15.80
C ALA A 9 1.86 0.37 14.74
N ARG A 10 1.77 -0.95 15.01
CA ARG A 10 1.13 -1.90 14.09
C ARG A 10 -0.35 -1.59 13.87
N SER A 11 -1.09 -1.29 14.93
CA SER A 11 -2.52 -0.97 14.84
C SER A 11 -2.77 0.28 14.01
N GLN A 12 -1.91 1.30 14.14
CA GLN A 12 -2.00 2.50 13.31
C GLN A 12 -1.56 2.25 11.86
N ALA A 13 -0.51 1.44 11.66
CA ALA A 13 -0.04 1.07 10.33
C ALA A 13 -1.10 0.32 9.51
N ALA A 14 -1.93 -0.50 10.18
CA ALA A 14 -3.00 -1.28 9.56
C ALA A 14 -4.08 -0.42 8.89
N GLU A 15 -4.36 0.80 9.38
CA GLU A 15 -5.29 1.72 8.71
C GLU A 15 -4.82 2.05 7.30
N GLY A 16 -3.50 2.14 7.07
CA GLY A 16 -2.95 2.38 5.73
C GLY A 16 -3.37 1.31 4.72
N LEU A 17 -3.48 0.05 5.14
CA LEU A 17 -4.00 -1.01 4.28
C LEU A 17 -5.51 -0.87 4.03
N THR A 18 -6.28 -0.44 5.02
CA THR A 18 -7.71 -0.15 4.84
C THR A 18 -7.93 0.97 3.80
N LEU A 19 -7.14 2.05 3.86
CA LEU A 19 -7.18 3.12 2.85
C LEU A 19 -6.81 2.57 1.47
N ALA A 20 -5.77 1.74 1.40
CA ALA A 20 -5.36 1.11 0.16
C ALA A 20 -6.46 0.27 -0.49
N ASP A 21 -7.14 -0.55 0.33
CA ASP A 21 -8.26 -1.37 -0.13
C ASP A 21 -9.43 -0.53 -0.64
N GLY A 22 -9.73 0.60 0.02
CA GLY A 22 -10.73 1.57 -0.44
C GLY A 22 -10.40 2.17 -1.81
N LEU A 23 -9.12 2.42 -2.08
CA LEU A 23 -8.64 2.98 -3.35
C LEU A 23 -8.63 1.98 -4.51
N LYS A 24 -8.83 0.67 -4.29
CA LYS A 24 -8.85 -0.33 -5.38
C LYS A 24 -9.91 -0.05 -6.43
N ILE A 25 -11.10 0.37 -6.00
CA ILE A 25 -12.21 0.67 -6.91
C ILE A 25 -11.85 1.89 -7.77
N ARG A 26 -11.27 2.94 -7.17
CA ARG A 26 -10.83 4.11 -7.93
C ARG A 26 -9.75 3.77 -8.94
N ILE A 27 -8.76 2.95 -8.57
CA ILE A 27 -7.74 2.49 -9.53
C ILE A 27 -8.41 1.70 -10.66
N ALA A 28 -9.36 0.81 -10.37
CA ALA A 28 -10.07 0.07 -11.40
C ALA A 28 -10.79 1.01 -12.38
N ASP A 29 -11.47 2.04 -11.87
CA ASP A 29 -12.13 3.06 -12.70
C ASP A 29 -11.11 3.84 -13.54
N HIS A 30 -9.99 4.28 -12.96
CA HIS A 30 -8.93 5.00 -13.69
C HIS A 30 -8.33 4.16 -14.82
N LEU A 31 -8.18 2.86 -14.59
CA LEU A 31 -7.64 1.92 -15.57
C LEU A 31 -8.57 1.73 -16.78
N GLU A 32 -9.86 2.03 -16.67
CA GLU A 32 -10.76 2.10 -17.84
C GLU A 32 -10.32 3.20 -18.82
N ASN A 33 -9.64 4.24 -18.31
CA ASN A 33 -9.05 5.32 -19.10
C ASN A 33 -7.56 5.11 -19.41
N GLY A 34 -7.02 3.93 -19.12
CA GLY A 34 -5.62 3.55 -19.42
C GLY A 34 -4.58 4.21 -18.51
N SER A 35 -4.97 4.73 -17.35
CA SER A 35 -4.07 5.41 -16.41
C SER A 35 -4.26 4.93 -14.98
N CYS A 36 -3.21 4.96 -14.17
CA CYS A 36 -3.35 4.72 -12.72
C CYS A 36 -4.00 5.91 -12.01
N THR A 37 -3.86 7.12 -12.57
CA THR A 37 -4.30 8.37 -11.97
C THR A 37 -5.24 9.14 -12.87
N GLU A 38 -6.16 9.90 -12.28
CA GLU A 38 -7.01 10.85 -12.97
C GLU A 38 -6.96 12.24 -12.35
N ASP A 39 -7.32 13.23 -13.16
CA ASP A 39 -7.55 14.59 -12.68
C ASP A 39 -8.93 14.67 -12.01
N GLY A 40 -8.95 14.93 -10.72
CA GLY A 40 -10.19 14.95 -9.95
C GLY A 40 -9.97 15.08 -8.46
N ALA A 41 -11.08 15.19 -7.72
CA ALA A 41 -11.10 15.20 -6.26
C ALA A 41 -12.19 14.24 -5.75
N GLY A 42 -12.08 13.84 -4.48
CA GLY A 42 -13.02 12.90 -3.87
C GLY A 42 -12.95 11.53 -4.54
N GLU A 43 -14.11 10.99 -4.94
CA GLU A 43 -14.21 9.63 -5.50
C GLU A 43 -13.54 9.45 -6.87
N LYS A 44 -13.19 10.54 -7.55
CA LYS A 44 -12.37 10.53 -8.79
C LYS A 44 -10.92 10.94 -8.57
N GLY A 45 -10.55 11.21 -7.31
CA GLY A 45 -9.23 11.67 -6.94
C GLY A 45 -8.28 10.52 -6.67
N ASN A 46 -7.00 10.85 -6.66
CA ASN A 46 -5.92 9.89 -6.43
C ASN A 46 -5.62 9.66 -4.95
N GLU A 47 -6.38 10.27 -4.04
CA GLU A 47 -6.03 10.36 -2.62
C GLU A 47 -7.16 9.88 -1.71
N ASP A 48 -6.79 9.21 -0.63
CA ASP A 48 -7.69 8.95 0.50
C ASP A 48 -6.97 9.25 1.83
N ILE A 49 -7.65 9.98 2.70
CA ILE A 49 -7.09 10.49 3.96
C ILE A 49 -7.73 9.79 5.16
N GLY A 50 -6.91 9.04 5.89
CA GLY A 50 -7.30 8.42 7.15
C GLY A 50 -6.92 9.26 8.36
N LYS A 51 -7.01 8.64 9.54
CA LYS A 51 -6.56 9.23 10.79
C LYS A 51 -5.05 9.32 10.87
N TYR A 52 -4.36 8.23 10.57
CA TYR A 52 -2.93 8.05 10.79
C TYR A 52 -2.08 8.20 9.54
N GLY A 53 -2.68 8.28 8.34
CA GLY A 53 -1.93 8.49 7.11
C GLY A 53 -2.78 8.97 5.93
N LEU A 54 -2.08 9.37 4.88
CA LEU A 54 -2.61 9.73 3.57
C LEU A 54 -2.14 8.67 2.57
N ALA A 55 -3.04 8.09 1.80
CA ALA A 55 -2.73 7.16 0.71
C ALA A 55 -2.90 7.88 -0.62
N VAL A 56 -1.90 7.76 -1.51
CA VAL A 56 -1.87 8.43 -2.82
C VAL A 56 -1.57 7.42 -3.92
N ILE A 57 -2.43 7.38 -4.94
CA ILE A 57 -2.26 6.61 -6.17
C ILE A 57 -1.26 7.33 -7.09
N SER A 58 -0.38 6.55 -7.69
CA SER A 58 0.67 6.99 -8.60
C SER A 58 1.07 5.83 -9.53
N GLY A 59 2.14 6.01 -10.29
CA GLY A 59 2.68 5.00 -11.19
C GLY A 59 2.21 5.16 -12.63
N THR A 60 2.58 4.21 -13.47
CA THR A 60 2.26 4.21 -14.90
C THR A 60 1.70 2.86 -15.25
N TYR A 61 0.51 2.84 -15.84
CA TYR A 61 -0.16 1.58 -16.15
C TYR A 61 0.61 0.78 -17.21
N HIS A 62 0.78 -0.50 -16.96
CA HIS A 62 1.44 -1.44 -17.85
C HIS A 62 0.39 -2.30 -18.57
N GLU A 63 -0.27 -1.74 -19.60
CA GLU A 63 -1.33 -2.43 -20.38
C GLU A 63 -0.93 -3.81 -20.93
N SER A 64 0.36 -4.02 -21.19
CA SER A 64 0.88 -5.30 -21.71
C SER A 64 0.90 -6.44 -20.68
N LYS A 65 0.70 -6.15 -19.39
CA LYS A 65 0.75 -7.14 -18.31
C LYS A 65 -0.62 -7.78 -18.11
N THR A 66 -0.68 -9.10 -18.31
CA THR A 66 -1.94 -9.86 -18.24
C THR A 66 -1.91 -10.98 -17.20
N ASP A 67 -0.72 -11.39 -16.74
CA ASP A 67 -0.58 -12.39 -15.69
C ASP A 67 -1.07 -11.86 -14.33
N ALA A 68 -1.93 -12.61 -13.65
CA ALA A 68 -2.59 -12.19 -12.41
C ALA A 68 -1.63 -11.73 -11.28
N LYS A 69 -0.38 -12.18 -11.33
CA LYS A 69 0.66 -11.89 -10.33
C LYS A 69 1.66 -10.82 -10.78
N ASP A 70 1.56 -10.34 -12.01
CA ASP A 70 2.40 -9.25 -12.48
C ASP A 70 1.93 -7.93 -11.86
N GLU A 71 2.86 -7.02 -11.67
CA GLU A 71 2.53 -5.64 -11.29
C GLU A 71 1.88 -4.95 -12.49
N ASN A 72 0.71 -4.35 -12.28
CA ASN A 72 0.03 -3.58 -13.31
C ASN A 72 0.64 -2.18 -13.49
N GLY A 73 1.64 -1.81 -12.69
CA GLY A 73 2.34 -0.53 -12.74
C GLY A 73 1.70 0.58 -11.89
N CYS A 74 0.52 0.35 -11.30
CA CYS A 74 -0.08 1.25 -10.34
C CYS A 74 0.51 1.06 -8.95
N VAL A 75 0.85 2.18 -8.33
CA VAL A 75 1.57 2.26 -7.06
C VAL A 75 0.77 3.09 -6.08
N LEU A 76 0.64 2.60 -4.86
CA LEU A 76 0.06 3.33 -3.76
C LEU A 76 1.14 3.67 -2.73
N THR A 77 1.27 4.96 -2.40
CA THR A 77 2.15 5.42 -1.33
C THR A 77 1.31 5.88 -0.14
N ILE A 78 1.48 5.22 1.00
CA ILE A 78 0.89 5.63 2.28
C ILE A 78 1.94 6.41 3.06
N THR A 79 1.63 7.65 3.46
CA THR A 79 2.48 8.48 4.31
C THR A 79 1.87 8.63 5.69
N TYR A 80 2.47 8.01 6.70
CA TYR A 80 2.00 8.05 8.08
C TYR A 80 2.34 9.38 8.75
N GLY A 81 1.42 9.90 9.55
CA GLY A 81 1.50 11.24 10.13
C GLY A 81 0.81 12.32 9.28
N SER A 82 0.55 12.06 8.01
CA SER A 82 -0.14 12.97 7.08
C SER A 82 -1.68 12.81 7.07
N GLY A 83 -2.23 12.05 8.01
CA GLY A 83 -3.68 11.92 8.19
C GLY A 83 -4.28 13.03 9.06
N THR A 84 -5.57 12.92 9.38
CA THR A 84 -6.31 13.90 10.18
C THR A 84 -5.82 14.05 11.62
N ALA A 85 -4.98 13.13 12.12
CA ALA A 85 -4.32 13.27 13.42
C ALA A 85 -3.11 14.23 13.41
N GLU A 86 -2.71 14.78 12.26
CA GLU A 86 -1.69 15.84 12.12
C GLU A 86 -0.38 15.50 12.86
N GLY A 87 0.24 14.36 12.52
CA GLY A 87 1.47 13.89 13.15
C GLY A 87 1.32 13.34 14.58
N LYS A 88 0.11 13.38 15.19
CA LYS A 88 -0.19 12.71 16.46
C LYS A 88 -0.39 11.20 16.27
N VAL A 89 0.64 10.56 15.73
CA VAL A 89 0.74 9.12 15.50
C VAL A 89 1.92 8.56 16.30
N SER A 90 2.07 7.25 16.34
CA SER A 90 3.23 6.62 16.99
C SER A 90 4.52 7.13 16.39
N LYS A 91 5.45 7.58 17.25
CA LYS A 91 6.77 8.07 16.83
C LYS A 91 7.57 7.04 16.01
N LEU A 92 7.21 5.77 16.12
CA LEU A 92 7.84 4.65 15.41
C LEU A 92 7.47 4.62 13.91
N ILE A 93 6.36 5.25 13.51
CA ILE A 93 5.89 5.30 12.12
C ILE A 93 5.64 6.73 11.62
N ASN A 94 5.68 7.75 12.47
CA ASN A 94 5.45 9.13 12.05
C ASN A 94 6.46 9.57 10.97
N GLY A 95 5.97 10.11 9.85
CA GLY A 95 6.77 10.49 8.69
C GLY A 95 7.30 9.31 7.87
N LYS A 96 6.92 8.07 8.20
CA LYS A 96 7.30 6.88 7.43
C LYS A 96 6.33 6.64 6.29
N THR A 97 6.83 5.92 5.29
CA THR A 97 6.07 5.53 4.10
C THR A 97 5.94 4.01 3.99
N LEU A 98 4.78 3.55 3.53
CA LEU A 98 4.57 2.19 3.04
C LEU A 98 4.18 2.30 1.56
N ILE A 99 4.95 1.66 0.68
CA ILE A 99 4.67 1.63 -0.76
C ILE A 99 4.09 0.26 -1.09
N LEU A 100 2.98 0.25 -1.81
CA LEU A 100 2.30 -0.95 -2.31
C LEU A 100 2.26 -0.93 -3.83
N HIS A 101 2.62 -2.04 -4.47
CA HIS A 101 2.39 -2.24 -5.89
C HIS A 101 1.10 -3.02 -6.08
N GLN A 102 0.27 -2.57 -7.01
CA GLN A 102 -0.93 -3.32 -7.37
C GLN A 102 -0.58 -4.36 -8.44
N LEU A 103 -1.08 -5.58 -8.25
CA LEU A 103 -0.98 -6.65 -9.22
C LEU A 103 -2.16 -6.60 -10.19
N VAL A 104 -2.04 -7.27 -11.35
CA VAL A 104 -3.11 -7.35 -12.36
C VAL A 104 -4.44 -7.86 -11.77
N ASN A 105 -4.39 -8.76 -10.78
CA ASN A 105 -5.59 -9.22 -10.09
C ASN A 105 -6.17 -8.24 -9.04
N GLY A 106 -5.66 -7.01 -8.97
CA GLY A 106 -6.08 -5.97 -8.03
C GLY A 106 -5.56 -6.13 -6.61
N SER A 107 -4.80 -7.18 -6.29
CA SER A 107 -4.19 -7.35 -4.97
C SER A 107 -2.95 -6.45 -4.80
N TYR A 108 -2.54 -6.22 -3.56
CA TYR A 108 -1.34 -5.44 -3.25
C TYR A 108 -0.21 -6.32 -2.75
N THR A 109 1.01 -6.00 -3.18
CA THR A 109 2.25 -6.47 -2.59
C THR A 109 3.09 -5.28 -2.12
N GLN A 110 3.92 -5.48 -1.11
CA GLN A 110 4.81 -4.44 -0.61
C GLN A 110 5.88 -4.11 -1.67
N GLY A 111 5.93 -2.84 -2.06
CA GLY A 111 6.87 -2.28 -3.05
C GLY A 111 8.02 -1.49 -2.44
N GLY A 112 8.04 -1.31 -1.11
CA GLY A 112 9.09 -0.58 -0.41
C GLY A 112 8.56 0.34 0.68
N GLY A 113 9.21 1.49 0.83
CA GLY A 113 8.91 2.50 1.84
C GLY A 113 9.95 2.56 2.95
N THR A 114 9.72 3.48 3.89
CA THR A 114 10.64 3.75 5.01
C THR A 114 10.13 3.22 6.35
N ILE A 115 8.91 2.65 6.38
CA ILE A 115 8.36 1.98 7.55
C ILE A 115 9.20 0.73 7.90
N ASP A 116 9.40 0.48 9.18
CA ASP A 116 10.05 -0.74 9.63
C ASP A 116 9.21 -1.97 9.25
N ALA A 117 9.87 -3.01 8.74
CA ALA A 117 9.25 -4.27 8.32
C ALA A 117 8.38 -4.92 9.41
N LYS A 118 8.68 -4.68 10.70
CA LYS A 118 7.86 -5.20 11.82
C LYS A 118 6.50 -4.53 11.95
N PHE A 119 6.28 -3.39 11.28
CA PHE A 119 5.01 -2.67 11.25
C PHE A 119 4.24 -2.84 9.94
N VAL A 120 4.85 -3.40 8.90
CA VAL A 120 4.16 -3.74 7.65
C VAL A 120 3.08 -4.80 7.92
N PRO A 121 1.82 -4.59 7.49
CA PRO A 121 0.76 -5.59 7.63
C PRO A 121 1.10 -6.89 6.89
N ASN A 122 0.82 -8.03 7.51
CA ASN A 122 1.20 -9.33 6.94
C ASN A 122 0.54 -9.63 5.59
N ALA A 123 -0.67 -9.11 5.33
CA ALA A 123 -1.42 -9.36 4.11
C ALA A 123 -0.74 -8.84 2.84
N VAL A 124 0.12 -7.83 2.96
CA VAL A 124 0.84 -7.21 1.84
C VAL A 124 2.33 -7.50 1.84
N LYS A 125 2.85 -8.18 2.87
CA LYS A 125 4.23 -8.65 2.81
C LYS A 125 4.33 -9.54 1.58
N ALA A 126 5.35 -9.31 0.76
CA ALA A 126 5.67 -10.18 -0.36
C ALA A 126 5.56 -11.62 0.15
N ALA A 127 4.68 -12.42 -0.48
CA ALA A 127 4.50 -13.80 -0.05
C ALA A 127 5.90 -14.41 0.08
N GLN A 128 6.20 -15.05 1.21
CA GLN A 128 7.43 -15.85 1.41
C GLN A 128 7.51 -17.06 0.46
N TYR A 129 6.82 -17.00 -0.69
CA TYR A 129 6.68 -18.03 -1.70
C TYR A 129 7.98 -18.29 -2.48
N LEU A 130 9.01 -17.46 -2.31
CA LEU A 130 10.34 -17.68 -2.87
C LEU A 130 11.25 -18.56 -2.01
N ALA A 131 10.89 -18.87 -0.75
CA ALA A 131 11.73 -19.69 0.13
C ALA A 131 11.40 -21.20 0.11
N LEU A 132 10.36 -21.62 -0.62
CA LEU A 132 9.95 -23.04 -0.71
C LEU A 132 10.22 -23.70 -2.07
N LYS A 133 10.82 -22.99 -3.03
CA LYS A 133 11.12 -23.54 -4.38
C LYS A 133 12.57 -23.97 -4.58
N THR A 134 13.44 -23.84 -3.58
CA THR A 134 14.87 -24.21 -3.68
C THR A 134 15.23 -25.58 -3.09
N GLU A 135 14.28 -26.35 -2.53
CA GLU A 135 14.58 -27.64 -1.89
C GLU A 135 13.87 -28.86 -2.51
N SER A 136 13.46 -28.84 -3.79
CA SER A 136 12.80 -30.01 -4.40
C SER A 136 13.39 -30.54 -5.69
N HIS A 137 14.61 -30.15 -6.07
CA HIS A 137 15.34 -30.85 -7.14
C HIS A 137 16.82 -31.02 -6.75
N SER A 138 17.09 -32.12 -6.05
CA SER A 138 18.37 -32.83 -6.07
C SER A 138 18.07 -34.32 -6.17
#